data_AF-A0A150SKI0-F1
#
_entry.id   AF-A0A150SKI0-F1
#
_cell.length_a   1.000
_cell.length_b   1.000
_cell.length_c   1.000
_cell.angle_alpha   90.00
_cell.angle_beta   90.00
_cell.angle_gamma   90.00
#
_symmetry.space_group_name_H-M   'P 1'
#
loop_
_entity.id
_entity.type
_entity.pdbx_description
1 polymer ?
#
loop_
_entity_poly.entity_id
_entity_poly.type
_entity_poly.pdbx_seq_one_letter_code
_entity_poly.pdbx_strand_id
1 'polypeptide(L)' 'MFMKLHWEQIQEETNSGHTTYRTPIRGGWLVAVRAPKQDGASSGAGGGLTFVADAQHEWMVDTIEIK' A
#
# COMPACT_ATOMS: atom_id res chain seq x y z
N MET A 1 11.42 15.53 -12.73
CA MET A 1 11.33 15.68 -11.26
C MET A 1 10.58 14.46 -10.72
N PHE A 2 11.23 13.58 -9.96
CA PHE A 2 10.55 12.40 -9.41
C PHE A 2 9.81 12.81 -8.13
N MET A 3 8.50 12.57 -8.07
CA MET A 3 7.75 12.72 -6.82
C MET A 3 8.17 11.63 -5.85
N LYS A 4 8.58 12.02 -4.64
CA LYS A 4 8.81 11.10 -3.52
C LYS A 4 7.49 10.96 -2.75
N LEU A 5 7.09 9.72 -2.50
CA LEU A 5 5.94 9.42 -1.64
C LEU A 5 6.37 9.51 -0.17
N HIS A 6 5.55 10.17 0.65
CA HIS A 6 5.75 10.26 2.09
C HIS A 6 4.79 9.31 2.81
N TRP A 7 5.35 8.30 3.47
CA TRP A 7 4.59 7.24 4.13
C TRP A 7 4.48 7.50 5.63
N GLU A 8 3.29 7.38 6.18
CA GLU A 8 3.02 7.40 7.61
C GLU A 8 2.56 6.03 8.10
N GLN A 9 2.97 5.66 9.31
CA GLN A 9 2.53 4.42 9.96
C GLN A 9 1.15 4.62 10.60
N ILE A 10 0.22 3.70 10.36
CA ILE A 10 -1.18 3.83 10.86
C ILE A 10 -1.54 2.87 11.99
N GLN A 11 -0.67 1.90 12.29
CA GLN A 11 -0.86 1.00 13.42
C GLN A 11 0.48 0.61 14.02
N GLU A 12 0.53 0.50 15.34
CA GLU A 12 1.64 -0.19 16.03
C GLU A 12 1.61 -1.67 15.68
N GLU A 13 2.78 -2.31 15.76
CA GLU A 13 2.97 -3.71 15.37
C GLU A 13 1.83 -4.59 15.90
N THR A 14 1.12 -5.25 14.98
CA THR A 14 0.16 -6.27 15.40
C THR A 14 0.91 -7.41 16.10
N ASN A 15 0.24 -8.27 16.86
CA ASN A 15 0.87 -9.45 17.49
C ASN A 15 1.61 -10.36 16.47
N SER A 16 1.35 -10.19 15.17
CA SER A 16 2.04 -10.84 14.06
C SER A 16 3.30 -10.09 13.56
N GLY A 17 3.71 -9.00 14.18
CA GLY A 17 4.87 -8.17 13.81
C GLY A 17 4.71 -7.38 12.51
N HIS A 18 3.49 -7.27 11.97
CA HIS A 18 3.26 -6.53 10.72
C HIS A 18 3.07 -5.05 11.01
N THR A 19 3.63 -4.21 10.14
CA THR A 19 3.47 -2.75 10.21
C THR A 19 2.74 -2.26 8.98
N THR A 20 1.70 -1.45 9.18
CA THR A 20 0.92 -0.86 8.09
C THR A 20 1.29 0.61 7.92
N TYR A 21 1.56 1.00 6.67
CA TYR A 21 1.86 2.35 6.25
C TYR A 21 0.84 2.84 5.23
N ARG A 22 0.62 4.14 5.16
CA ARG A 22 -0.14 4.75 4.06
C ARG A 22 0.52 6.02 3.56
N THR A 23 0.20 6.41 2.34
CA THR A 23 0.57 7.71 1.76
C THR A 23 -0.61 8.25 0.96
N PRO A 24 -0.94 9.55 1.08
CA PRO A 24 -2.01 10.13 0.28
C PRO A 24 -1.56 10.24 -1.17
N ILE A 25 -2.46 9.87 -2.08
CA ILE A 25 -2.29 10.08 -3.52
C ILE A 25 -3.54 10.77 -4.06
N ARG A 26 -3.47 11.25 -5.31
CA ARG A 26 -4.66 11.81 -5.95
C ARG A 26 -5.75 10.73 -6.04
N GLY A 27 -6.93 11.02 -5.49
CA GLY A 27 -8.08 10.12 -5.52
C GLY A 27 -8.12 9.08 -4.39
N GLY A 28 -7.22 9.14 -3.41
CA GLY A 28 -7.26 8.22 -2.27
C GLY A 28 -5.93 8.01 -1.57
N TRP A 29 -5.69 6.77 -1.16
CA TRP A 29 -4.51 6.37 -0.39
C TRP A 29 -3.87 5.13 -1.01
N LEU A 30 -2.54 5.09 -1.00
CA LEU A 30 -1.82 3.82 -1.12
C LEU A 30 -1.54 3.31 0.29
N VAL A 31 -1.88 2.06 0.55
CA VAL A 31 -1.68 1.38 1.84
C VAL A 31 -0.74 0.21 1.62
N ALA A 32 0.35 0.16 2.38
CA ALA A 32 1.35 -0.88 2.32
C ALA A 32 1.43 -1.62 3.66
N VAL A 33 1.48 -2.95 3.62
CA VAL A 33 1.76 -3.79 4.79
C VAL A 33 3.17 -4.33 4.65
N ARG A 34 3.96 -4.24 5.70
CA ARG A 34 5.31 -4.80 5.78
C ARG A 34 5.34 -5.89 6.85
N ALA A 35 5.78 -7.07 6.44
CA ALA A 35 6.02 -8.17 7.36
C ALA A 35 7.26 -7.91 8.24
N PRO A 36 7.31 -8.48 9.46
CA PRO A 36 8.47 -8.34 10.33
C PRO A 36 9.71 -8.94 9.66
N LYS A 37 10.87 -8.32 9.87
CA LYS A 37 12.14 -8.94 9.49
C LYS A 37 12.35 -10.17 10.39
N GLN A 38 12.11 -11.36 9.88
CA GLN A 38 12.66 -12.57 10.48
C GLN A 38 14.12 -12.72 10.03
N ASP A 39 15.03 -12.98 10.96
CA ASP A 39 16.44 -13.20 10.65
C ASP A 39 16.59 -14.30 9.59
N GLY A 40 17.18 -13.95 8.45
CA GLY A 40 17.38 -14.86 7.31
C GLY A 40 16.22 -14.98 6.32
N ALA A 41 15.05 -14.41 6.60
CA ALA A 41 13.96 -14.34 5.62
C ALA A 41 14.16 -13.14 4.68
N SER A 42 14.13 -13.39 3.37
CA SER A 42 14.06 -12.34 2.36
C SER A 42 12.96 -11.35 2.74
N SER A 43 13.27 -10.05 2.71
CA SER A 43 12.43 -8.93 3.15
C SER A 43 11.10 -8.73 2.38
N GLY A 44 10.58 -9.76 1.72
CA GLY A 44 9.41 -9.73 0.85
C GLY A 44 8.33 -10.78 1.14
N ALA A 45 8.49 -11.69 2.11
CA ALA A 45 7.44 -12.65 2.44
C ALA A 45 6.34 -11.96 3.29
N GLY A 46 5.20 -11.64 2.68
CA GLY A 46 4.02 -11.10 3.37
C GLY A 46 3.76 -9.59 3.20
N GLY A 47 4.50 -8.92 2.31
CA GLY A 47 4.21 -7.54 1.96
C GLY A 47 3.01 -7.41 1.02
N GLY A 48 2.18 -6.40 1.23
CA GLY A 48 1.03 -6.10 0.35
C GLY A 48 0.94 -4.62 0.06
N LEU A 49 0.43 -4.26 -1.13
CA LEU A 49 0.12 -2.88 -1.52
C LEU A 49 -1.31 -2.84 -2.04
N THR A 50 -2.13 -1.98 -1.46
CA THR A 50 -3.55 -1.83 -1.82
C THR A 50 -3.86 -0.36 -2.03
N PHE A 51 -4.61 -0.06 -3.09
CA PHE A 51 -5.20 1.27 -3.29
C PHE A 51 -6.54 1.35 -2.56
N VAL A 52 -6.73 2.41 -1.79
CA VAL A 52 -7.99 2.74 -1.11
C VAL A 52 -8.50 4.05 -1.69
N ALA A 53 -9.50 3.95 -2.54
CA ALA A 53 -10.17 5.10 -3.14
C ALA A 53 -10.83 5.99 -2.08
N ASP A 54 -10.83 7.31 -2.31
CA ASP A 54 -11.67 8.22 -1.52
C ASP A 54 -13.17 8.04 -1.87
N ALA A 55 -14.04 8.65 -1.06
CA ALA A 55 -15.48 8.50 -1.23
C ALA A 55 -16.03 9.15 -2.51
N GLN A 56 -15.25 10.01 -3.17
CA GLN A 56 -15.64 10.69 -4.43
C GLN A 56 -14.90 10.12 -5.64
N HIS A 57 -14.22 8.98 -5.49
CA HIS A 57 -13.40 8.44 -6.56
C HIS A 57 -14.26 7.96 -7.73
N GLU A 58 -14.11 8.61 -8.88
CA GLU A 58 -14.73 8.18 -10.12
C GLU A 58 -13.90 7.08 -10.78
N TRP A 59 -14.43 5.86 -10.80
CA TRP A 59 -13.81 4.74 -11.49
C TRP A 59 -13.98 4.90 -13.00
N MET A 60 -12.94 5.33 -13.69
CA MET A 60 -12.90 5.28 -15.15
C MET A 60 -12.67 3.82 -15.58
N VAL A 61 -13.72 3.18 -16.08
CA VAL A 61 -13.63 1.85 -16.68
C VAL A 61 -13.25 2.03 -18.15
N ASP A 62 -11.95 1.99 -18.44
CA ASP A 62 -11.50 1.78 -19.80
C ASP A 62 -11.63 0.28 -20.11
N THR A 63 -12.56 -0.06 -20.99
CA THR A 63 -12.68 -1.43 -21.49
C THR A 63 -11.45 -1.74 -22.34
N ILE A 64 -10.48 -2.46 -21.77
CA ILE A 64 -9.36 -2.99 -22.53
C ILE A 64 -9.85 -4.30 -23.17
N GLU A 65 -10.17 -4.25 -24.47
CA GLU A 65 -10.29 -5.48 -25.26
C GLU A 65 -8.90 -6.09 -25.43
N ILE A 66 -8.65 -7.19 -24.71
CA ILE A 66 -7.48 -8.03 -24.95
C ILE A 66 -7.78 -8.85 -26.22
N LYS A 67 -7.11 -8.51 -27.33
CA LYS A 67 -7.12 -9.30 -28.57
C LYS A 67 -6.14 -10.45 -28.50
#